data_AF-A0A0R0DDX0-F1
#
_entry.id   AF-A0A0R0DDX0-F1
#
_cell.length_a   1.000
_cell.length_b   1.000
_cell.length_c   1.000
_cell.angle_alpha   90.00
_cell.angle_beta   90.00
_cell.angle_gamma   90.00
#
_symmetry.space_group_name_H-M   'P 1'
#
loop_
_entity.id
_entity.type
_entity.pdbx_description
1 polymer ?
#
loop_
_entity_poly.entity_id
_entity_poly.type
_entity_poly.pdbx_seq_one_letter_code
_entity_poly.pdbx_strand_id
1 'polypeptide(L)'
;MLRKVAQIATDTDAVADTISFPGLNALQFTNTPNIGEAVMPAKPFVERHGRTGAQIDAEINQKIAGLQEGFAFAMMPPPILGLGNGNGYQMFVEDRGNLGYGALQNAVQAMQGAVAQTPGMAFPITSYQANVPQLDAEVDRVKAKAQGVQLTELFDTLQTYLGSAYVNDFNQFGRTWQVIAQADGQFRDSIEDIGRLRTRNDRGEMVPIGSMVSIRETYGPDPVLRFNGYPA
;
A
#
# COMPACT_ATOMS: atom_id res chain seq x y z
N MET A 1 2.77 -4.71 13.97
CA MET A 1 1.33 -4.78 14.28
C MET A 1 0.67 -6.08 13.83
N LEU A 2 0.70 -6.46 12.53
CA LEU A 2 0.00 -7.66 12.01
C LEU A 2 0.28 -8.96 12.80
N ARG A 3 1.54 -9.23 13.18
CA ARG A 3 1.87 -10.39 14.03
C ARG A 3 1.12 -10.39 15.37
N LYS A 4 0.88 -9.21 15.98
CA LYS A 4 0.13 -9.09 17.23
C LYS A 4 -1.34 -9.41 17.01
N VAL A 5 -1.93 -8.91 15.92
CA VAL A 5 -3.31 -9.24 15.51
C VAL A 5 -3.43 -10.75 15.29
N ALA A 6 -2.50 -11.36 14.55
CA ALA A 6 -2.50 -12.79 14.29
C ALA A 6 -2.37 -13.62 15.57
N GLN A 7 -1.50 -13.20 16.50
CA GLN A 7 -1.36 -13.85 17.80
C GLN A 7 -2.67 -13.77 18.62
N ILE A 8 -3.28 -12.58 18.70
CA ILE A 8 -4.56 -12.36 19.39
C ILE A 8 -5.66 -13.27 18.82
N ALA A 9 -5.69 -13.44 17.50
CA ALA A 9 -6.63 -14.31 16.82
C ALA A 9 -6.38 -15.77 17.16
N THR A 10 -5.15 -16.25 17.04
CA THR A 10 -4.75 -17.63 17.38
C THR A 10 -5.02 -17.96 18.85
N ASP A 11 -4.83 -17.00 19.77
CA ASP A 11 -5.13 -17.18 21.20
C ASP A 11 -6.63 -17.12 21.53
N THR A 12 -7.47 -16.80 20.55
CA THR A 12 -8.93 -16.81 20.72
C THR A 12 -9.46 -18.22 20.47
N ASP A 13 -10.00 -18.85 21.52
CA ASP A 13 -10.36 -20.28 21.52
C ASP A 13 -11.22 -20.74 20.33
N ALA A 14 -12.11 -19.90 19.79
CA ALA A 14 -12.98 -20.30 18.69
C ALA A 14 -12.32 -20.19 17.29
N VAL A 15 -11.07 -19.72 17.20
CA VAL A 15 -10.29 -19.61 15.96
C VAL A 15 -9.48 -20.89 15.76
N ALA A 16 -9.46 -21.42 14.54
CA ALA A 16 -8.74 -22.65 14.21
C ALA A 16 -7.30 -22.40 13.78
N ASP A 17 -7.09 -21.36 12.98
CA ASP A 17 -5.79 -20.99 12.42
C ASP A 17 -5.81 -19.50 12.06
N THR A 18 -4.63 -18.93 11.80
CA THR A 18 -4.49 -17.56 11.32
C THR A 18 -3.46 -17.49 10.19
N ILE A 19 -3.90 -17.04 9.02
CA ILE A 19 -3.06 -16.87 7.83
C ILE A 19 -2.88 -15.37 7.58
N SER A 20 -1.64 -14.89 7.53
CA SER A 20 -1.34 -13.46 7.38
C SER A 20 -0.74 -13.11 6.01
N PHE A 21 -1.21 -12.01 5.44
CA PHE A 21 -0.77 -11.44 4.17
C PHE A 21 -0.22 -10.01 4.41
N PRO A 22 1.06 -9.86 4.76
CA PRO A 22 1.67 -8.54 4.92
C PRO A 22 1.73 -7.82 3.57
N GLY A 23 1.35 -6.54 3.53
CA GLY A 23 1.34 -5.74 2.33
C GLY A 23 0.09 -5.90 1.46
N LEU A 24 -0.84 -6.81 1.78
CA LEU A 24 -2.10 -6.96 1.05
C LEU A 24 -3.19 -6.07 1.67
N ASN A 25 -3.79 -5.20 0.86
CA ASN A 25 -4.97 -4.44 1.24
C ASN A 25 -6.25 -5.19 0.85
N ALA A 26 -6.92 -5.77 1.84
CA ALA A 26 -8.18 -6.52 1.66
C ALA A 26 -9.34 -5.70 1.11
N LEU A 27 -9.35 -4.38 1.31
CA LEU A 27 -10.45 -3.51 0.84
C LEU A 27 -10.38 -3.24 -0.66
N GLN A 28 -9.16 -3.27 -1.23
CA GLN A 28 -8.89 -2.87 -2.61
C GLN A 28 -8.21 -3.97 -3.44
N PHE A 29 -7.78 -5.07 -2.81
CA PHE A 29 -6.96 -6.15 -3.39
C PHE A 29 -5.73 -5.65 -4.15
N THR A 30 -5.03 -4.70 -3.54
CA THR A 30 -3.78 -4.15 -4.05
C THR A 30 -2.67 -4.26 -3.02
N ASN A 31 -1.43 -4.24 -3.48
CA ASN A 31 -0.28 -4.22 -2.58
C ASN A 31 -0.11 -2.81 -2.02
N THR A 32 -0.18 -2.67 -0.70
CA THR A 32 0.00 -1.42 0.02
C THR A 32 0.90 -1.67 1.24
N PRO A 33 2.16 -1.19 1.25
CA PRO A 33 3.17 -1.63 2.23
C PRO A 33 2.82 -1.38 3.71
N ASN A 34 2.00 -0.36 4.01
CA ASN A 34 1.57 -0.04 5.37
C ASN A 34 0.29 -0.77 5.80
N ILE A 35 -0.27 -1.65 4.97
CA ILE A 35 -1.49 -2.43 5.24
C ILE A 35 -1.15 -3.92 5.26
N GLY A 36 -1.92 -4.71 6.00
CA GLY A 36 -1.85 -6.16 5.92
C GLY A 36 -3.15 -6.80 6.39
N GLU A 37 -3.37 -8.02 5.93
CA GLU A 37 -4.59 -8.78 6.20
C GLU A 37 -4.26 -10.06 6.98
N ALA A 38 -5.18 -10.50 7.84
CA ALA A 38 -5.14 -11.83 8.43
C ALA A 38 -6.50 -12.53 8.24
N VAL A 39 -6.47 -13.71 7.62
CA VAL A 39 -7.64 -14.59 7.50
C VAL A 39 -7.65 -15.52 8.70
N MET A 40 -8.76 -15.53 9.43
CA MET A 40 -8.91 -16.24 10.71
C MET A 40 -10.08 -17.22 10.62
N PRO A 41 -9.89 -18.42 10.03
CA PRO A 41 -10.95 -19.43 9.98
C PRO A 41 -11.37 -19.83 11.39
N ALA A 42 -12.66 -19.78 11.66
CA ALA A 42 -13.20 -20.29 12.92
C ALA A 42 -13.22 -21.83 12.94
N LYS A 43 -13.05 -22.44 14.12
CA LYS A 43 -13.16 -23.90 14.35
C LYS A 43 -14.49 -24.47 13.84
N PRO A 44 -14.66 -25.78 13.64
CA PRO A 44 -15.98 -26.36 13.38
C PRO A 44 -17.03 -25.93 14.42
N PHE A 45 -18.31 -25.77 14.03
CA PHE A 45 -19.36 -25.24 14.93
C PHE A 45 -19.46 -25.97 16.28
N VAL A 46 -19.26 -27.28 16.30
CA VAL A 46 -19.33 -28.12 17.51
C VAL A 46 -18.23 -27.81 18.53
N GLU A 47 -17.10 -27.24 18.08
CA GLU A 47 -15.95 -26.86 18.90
C GLU A 47 -16.01 -25.40 19.36
N ARG A 48 -17.01 -24.62 18.90
CA ARG A 48 -17.17 -23.21 19.28
C ARG A 48 -17.97 -23.02 20.56
N HIS A 49 -18.42 -24.10 21.21
CA HIS A 49 -19.23 -24.05 22.43
C HIS A 49 -20.47 -23.12 22.33
N GLY A 50 -21.14 -23.13 21.17
CA GLY A 50 -22.34 -22.31 20.92
C GLY A 50 -22.05 -20.86 20.49
N ARG A 51 -20.78 -20.46 20.37
CA ARG A 51 -20.40 -19.11 19.94
C ARG A 51 -20.66 -18.88 18.45
N THR A 52 -21.27 -17.76 18.12
CA THR A 52 -21.52 -17.33 16.74
C THR A 52 -20.31 -16.62 16.13
N GLY A 53 -20.26 -16.53 14.80
CA GLY A 53 -19.22 -15.74 14.11
C GLY A 53 -19.17 -14.29 14.59
N ALA A 54 -20.33 -13.65 14.79
CA ALA A 54 -20.41 -12.28 15.28
C ALA A 54 -19.85 -12.12 16.71
N GLN A 55 -20.05 -13.12 17.59
CA GLN A 55 -19.46 -13.10 18.93
C GLN A 55 -17.94 -13.29 18.93
N ILE A 56 -17.41 -14.03 17.95
CA ILE A 56 -15.96 -14.22 17.77
C ILE A 56 -15.34 -12.95 17.21
N ASP A 57 -15.94 -12.39 16.16
CA ASP A 57 -15.54 -11.13 15.54
C ASP A 57 -15.52 -9.96 16.56
N ALA A 58 -16.57 -9.85 17.39
CA ALA A 58 -16.63 -8.83 18.44
C ALA A 58 -15.53 -9.01 19.50
N GLU A 59 -15.23 -10.25 19.92
CA GLU A 59 -14.13 -10.51 20.86
C GLU A 59 -12.77 -10.10 20.26
N ILE A 60 -12.52 -10.46 19.00
CA ILE A 60 -11.27 -10.10 18.31
C ILE A 60 -11.16 -8.59 18.19
N ASN A 61 -12.20 -7.90 17.72
CA ASN A 61 -12.27 -6.44 17.63
C ASN A 61 -11.98 -5.77 18.98
N GLN A 62 -12.54 -6.29 20.08
CA GLN A 62 -12.28 -5.78 21.43
C GLN A 62 -10.79 -5.93 21.82
N LYS A 63 -10.17 -7.07 21.52
CA LYS A 63 -8.76 -7.33 21.87
C LYS A 63 -7.78 -6.49 21.03
N ILE A 64 -8.06 -6.31 19.73
CA ILE A 64 -7.17 -5.55 18.83
C ILE A 64 -7.32 -4.03 18.97
N ALA A 65 -8.44 -3.53 19.49
CA ALA A 65 -8.68 -2.10 19.68
C ALA A 65 -7.66 -1.40 20.58
N GLY A 66 -6.96 -2.14 21.44
CA GLY A 66 -5.90 -1.61 22.30
C GLY A 66 -4.52 -1.47 21.64
N LEU A 67 -4.35 -1.90 20.38
CA LEU A 67 -3.08 -1.78 19.67
C LEU A 67 -2.82 -0.31 19.29
N GLN A 68 -1.60 0.17 19.55
CA GLN A 68 -1.24 1.58 19.38
C GLN A 68 -0.46 1.85 18.10
N GLU A 69 0.06 0.81 17.46
CA GLU A 69 0.92 0.92 16.27
C GLU A 69 0.14 1.24 14.98
N GLY A 70 -1.19 1.27 15.03
CA GLY A 70 -2.04 1.54 13.88
C GLY A 70 -3.50 1.21 14.15
N PHE A 71 -4.31 1.23 13.09
CA PHE A 71 -5.72 0.86 13.14
C PHE A 71 -5.91 -0.60 12.69
N ALA A 72 -6.64 -1.38 13.48
CA ALA A 72 -7.00 -2.76 13.13
C ALA A 72 -8.47 -3.01 13.44
N PHE A 73 -9.09 -3.82 12.60
CA PHE A 73 -10.47 -4.25 12.73
C PHE A 73 -10.60 -5.67 12.21
N ALA A 74 -11.59 -6.41 12.71
CA ALA A 74 -12.06 -7.65 12.14
C ALA A 74 -13.43 -7.42 11.50
N MET A 75 -13.72 -8.17 10.43
CA MET A 75 -15.02 -8.18 9.77
C MET A 75 -15.38 -9.62 9.40
N MET A 76 -16.67 -9.89 9.30
CA MET A 76 -17.17 -11.18 8.83
C MET A 76 -17.20 -11.21 7.29
N PRO A 77 -17.18 -12.41 6.66
CA PRO A 77 -17.36 -12.54 5.22
C PRO A 77 -18.70 -11.97 4.75
N PRO A 78 -18.85 -11.65 3.44
CA PRO A 78 -20.11 -11.18 2.89
C PRO A 78 -21.20 -12.28 3.03
N PRO A 79 -22.49 -11.89 3.13
CA PRO A 79 -23.59 -12.86 3.20
C PRO A 79 -23.75 -13.68 1.91
N ILE A 80 -23.29 -13.14 0.78
CA ILE A 80 -23.27 -13.80 -0.52
C ILE A 80 -21.84 -13.75 -1.04
N LEU A 81 -21.26 -14.91 -1.34
CA LEU A 81 -19.90 -15.00 -1.91
C LEU A 81 -19.82 -14.23 -3.23
N GLY A 82 -18.81 -13.36 -3.34
CA GLY A 82 -18.58 -12.52 -4.51
C GLY A 82 -19.32 -11.18 -4.51
N LEU A 83 -20.15 -10.87 -3.51
CA LEU A 83 -20.85 -9.58 -3.42
C LEU A 83 -19.97 -8.44 -2.87
N GLY A 84 -18.86 -8.78 -2.21
CA GLY A 84 -17.91 -7.85 -1.60
C GLY A 84 -16.92 -8.59 -0.72
N ASN A 85 -16.09 -7.84 0.03
CA ASN A 85 -14.99 -8.42 0.81
C ASN A 85 -15.38 -8.73 2.26
N GLY A 86 -16.50 -8.20 2.73
CA GLY A 86 -17.05 -8.57 4.02
C GLY A 86 -18.48 -8.08 4.22
N ASN A 87 -18.97 -8.19 5.45
CA ASN A 87 -20.31 -7.81 5.83
C ASN A 87 -20.48 -6.29 5.96
N GLY A 88 -21.72 -5.80 5.80
CA GLY A 88 -22.06 -4.40 5.95
C GLY A 88 -22.40 -3.74 4.61
N TYR A 89 -21.91 -2.53 4.41
CA TYR A 89 -22.13 -1.74 3.21
C TYR A 89 -20.80 -1.30 2.60
N GLN A 90 -20.83 -1.06 1.29
CA GLN A 90 -19.71 -0.51 0.54
C GLN A 90 -20.22 0.66 -0.28
N MET A 91 -19.44 1.74 -0.31
CA MET A 91 -19.73 2.92 -1.09
C MET A 91 -18.45 3.55 -1.61
N PHE A 92 -18.55 4.24 -2.74
CA PHE A 92 -17.49 5.06 -3.30
C PHE A 92 -17.90 6.53 -3.18
N VAL A 93 -16.99 7.37 -2.71
CA VAL A 93 -17.14 8.83 -2.75
C VAL A 93 -16.38 9.30 -3.98
N GLU A 94 -17.07 9.76 -5.01
CA GLU A 94 -16.45 10.13 -6.28
C GLU A 94 -16.13 11.63 -6.33
N ASP A 95 -14.89 11.99 -6.69
CA ASP A 95 -14.57 13.36 -7.10
C ASP A 95 -14.98 13.57 -8.57
N ARG A 96 -16.18 14.13 -8.76
CA ARG A 96 -16.71 14.49 -10.08
C ARG A 96 -16.33 15.90 -10.53
N GLY A 97 -15.75 16.70 -9.64
CA GLY A 97 -15.40 18.10 -9.89
C GLY A 97 -13.93 18.31 -10.23
N ASN A 98 -13.10 17.26 -10.16
CA ASN A 98 -11.65 17.35 -10.25
C ASN A 98 -11.07 18.32 -9.19
N LEU A 99 -11.58 18.20 -7.96
CA LEU A 99 -11.20 18.99 -6.80
C LEU A 99 -9.85 18.56 -6.20
N GLY A 100 -9.41 17.33 -6.50
CA GLY A 100 -8.11 16.80 -6.13
C GLY A 100 -8.12 15.96 -4.85
N TYR A 101 -7.03 15.22 -4.64
CA TYR A 101 -6.98 14.12 -3.66
C TYR A 101 -7.22 14.57 -2.20
N GLY A 102 -6.72 15.74 -1.82
CA GLY A 102 -6.94 16.29 -0.47
C GLY A 102 -8.39 16.71 -0.23
N ALA A 103 -9.05 17.30 -1.24
CA ALA A 103 -10.47 17.63 -1.15
C ALA A 103 -11.33 16.36 -1.04
N LEU A 104 -10.99 15.32 -1.80
CA LEU A 104 -11.63 14.01 -1.69
C LEU A 104 -11.42 13.39 -0.30
N GLN A 105 -10.22 13.45 0.27
CA GLN A 105 -9.95 12.98 1.64
C GLN A 105 -10.89 13.65 2.66
N ASN A 106 -11.03 14.98 2.57
CA ASN A 106 -11.90 15.74 3.47
C ASN A 106 -13.37 15.33 3.31
N ALA A 107 -13.82 15.09 2.09
CA ALA A 107 -15.18 14.61 1.83
C ALA A 107 -15.41 13.20 2.40
N VAL A 108 -14.45 12.29 2.24
CA VAL A 108 -14.49 10.94 2.84
C VAL A 108 -14.56 11.03 4.36
N GLN A 109 -13.71 11.85 5.00
CA GLN A 109 -13.71 12.02 6.45
C GLN A 109 -15.01 12.66 6.97
N ALA A 110 -15.56 13.65 6.25
CA ALA A 110 -16.84 14.25 6.60
C ALA A 110 -17.99 13.23 6.52
N MET A 111 -17.99 12.38 5.49
CA MET A 111 -18.94 11.28 5.36
C MET A 111 -18.78 10.26 6.49
N GLN A 112 -17.55 9.86 6.83
CA GLN A 112 -17.28 8.97 7.96
C GLN A 112 -17.80 9.54 9.28
N GLY A 113 -17.56 10.83 9.53
CA GLY A 113 -18.08 11.52 10.71
C GLY A 113 -19.60 11.53 10.78
N ALA A 114 -20.29 11.80 9.66
CA ALA A 114 -21.75 11.78 9.61
C ALA A 114 -22.34 10.37 9.82
N VAL A 115 -21.75 9.35 9.21
CA VAL A 115 -22.21 7.96 9.37
C VAL A 115 -21.98 7.48 10.81
N ALA A 116 -20.88 7.85 11.44
CA ALA A 116 -20.60 7.52 12.84
C ALA A 116 -21.67 8.04 13.83
N GLN A 117 -22.37 9.12 13.47
CA GLN A 117 -23.46 9.68 14.28
C GLN A 117 -24.85 9.13 13.91
N THR A 118 -24.93 8.25 12.90
CA THR A 118 -26.20 7.73 12.40
C THR A 118 -26.61 6.47 13.19
N PRO A 119 -27.78 6.45 13.86
CA PRO A 119 -28.23 5.27 14.61
C PRO A 119 -28.30 4.03 13.74
N GLY A 120 -27.73 2.92 14.23
CA GLY A 120 -27.71 1.64 13.52
C GLY A 120 -26.57 1.47 12.51
N MET A 121 -25.72 2.48 12.32
CA MET A 121 -24.56 2.41 11.43
C MET A 121 -23.27 2.17 12.23
N ALA A 122 -22.41 1.28 11.71
CA ALA A 122 -21.04 1.14 12.17
C ALA A 122 -20.14 2.20 11.52
N PHE A 123 -18.99 2.51 12.14
CA PHE A 123 -18.03 3.44 11.56
C PHE A 123 -17.49 2.92 10.22
N PRO A 124 -17.61 3.67 9.11
CA PRO A 124 -17.08 3.22 7.82
C PRO A 124 -15.56 3.20 7.84
N ILE A 125 -14.96 2.17 7.29
CA ILE A 125 -13.51 2.02 7.20
C ILE A 125 -13.08 2.32 5.77
N THR A 126 -11.94 3.00 5.62
CA THR A 126 -11.35 3.33 4.33
C THR A 126 -9.84 3.15 4.38
N SER A 127 -9.26 2.73 3.27
CA SER A 127 -7.81 2.75 3.04
C SER A 127 -7.37 3.95 2.19
N TYR A 128 -8.27 4.90 1.91
CA TYR A 128 -7.93 6.10 1.15
C TYR A 128 -7.05 7.04 1.98
N GLN A 129 -5.84 7.28 1.48
CA GLN A 129 -4.83 8.15 2.06
C GLN A 129 -4.31 9.09 0.96
N ALA A 130 -4.58 10.38 1.09
CA ALA A 130 -4.15 11.40 0.12
C ALA A 130 -2.77 12.03 0.43
N ASN A 131 -2.18 11.70 1.57
CA ASN A 131 -1.01 12.37 2.14
C ASN A 131 0.14 11.40 2.49
N VAL A 132 0.37 10.40 1.64
CA VAL A 132 1.49 9.47 1.81
C VAL A 132 2.81 10.19 1.46
N PRO A 133 3.84 10.14 2.33
CA PRO A 133 5.14 10.72 2.04
C PRO A 133 5.75 10.14 0.77
N GLN A 134 6.27 11.01 -0.10
CA GLN A 134 6.89 10.67 -1.37
C GLN A 134 8.16 11.51 -1.57
N LEU A 135 9.05 11.05 -2.44
CA LEU A 135 10.26 11.78 -2.82
C LEU A 135 10.19 12.12 -4.31
N ASP A 136 10.20 13.42 -4.62
CA ASP A 136 10.28 13.92 -5.99
C ASP A 136 11.74 14.15 -6.38
N ALA A 137 12.17 13.49 -7.47
CA ALA A 137 13.49 13.68 -8.07
C ALA A 137 13.41 14.71 -9.20
N GLU A 138 13.79 15.95 -8.92
CA GLU A 138 13.81 17.04 -9.89
C GLU A 138 15.14 17.08 -10.66
N VAL A 139 15.07 16.83 -11.98
CA VAL A 139 16.24 16.83 -12.86
C VAL A 139 16.51 18.23 -13.45
N ASP A 140 17.69 18.78 -13.15
CA ASP A 140 18.24 19.96 -13.83
C ASP A 140 18.83 19.56 -15.19
N ARG A 141 17.98 19.67 -16.21
CA ARG A 141 18.33 19.32 -17.60
C ARG A 141 19.46 20.18 -18.17
N VAL A 142 19.61 21.42 -17.70
CA VAL A 142 20.67 22.33 -18.16
C VAL A 142 22.01 21.86 -17.62
N LYS A 143 22.09 21.52 -16.33
CA LYS A 143 23.29 20.95 -15.72
C LYS A 143 23.66 19.59 -16.28
N ALA A 144 22.67 18.72 -16.51
CA ALA A 144 22.91 17.42 -17.14
C ALA A 144 23.59 17.60 -18.52
N LYS A 145 23.03 18.48 -19.37
CA LYS A 145 23.60 18.78 -20.68
C LYS A 145 24.99 19.43 -20.60
N ALA A 146 25.21 20.36 -19.66
CA ALA A 146 26.50 20.99 -19.46
C ALA A 146 27.61 19.99 -19.04
N GLN A 147 27.23 18.89 -18.39
CA GLN A 147 28.14 17.83 -17.96
C GLN A 147 28.30 16.70 -19.01
N GLY A 148 27.60 16.80 -20.15
CA GLY A 148 27.60 15.79 -21.22
C GLY A 148 26.74 14.56 -20.90
N VAL A 149 25.82 14.66 -19.95
CA VAL A 149 24.97 13.54 -19.52
C VAL A 149 23.69 13.53 -20.35
N GLN A 150 23.44 12.42 -21.04
CA GLN A 150 22.18 12.19 -21.72
C GLN A 150 21.07 11.93 -20.70
N LEU A 151 19.89 12.53 -20.89
CA LEU A 151 18.78 12.35 -19.93
C LEU A 151 18.34 10.90 -19.80
N THR A 152 18.40 10.12 -20.89
CA THR A 152 18.09 8.69 -20.88
C THR A 152 18.99 7.94 -19.91
N GLU A 153 20.31 8.14 -19.98
CA GLU A 153 21.29 7.51 -19.07
C GLU A 153 21.02 7.87 -17.59
N LEU A 154 20.63 9.13 -17.34
CA LEU A 154 20.27 9.59 -15.99
C LEU A 154 19.00 8.90 -15.48
N PHE A 155 17.94 8.84 -16.30
CA PHE A 155 16.69 8.18 -15.92
C PHE A 155 16.85 6.66 -15.79
N ASP A 156 17.64 6.01 -16.65
CA ASP A 156 17.96 4.58 -16.56
C ASP A 156 18.73 4.26 -15.26
N THR A 157 19.64 5.16 -14.86
CA THR A 157 20.34 5.08 -13.58
C THR A 157 19.35 5.18 -12.42
N LEU A 158 18.47 6.19 -12.42
CA LEU A 158 17.44 6.35 -11.38
C LEU A 158 16.50 5.14 -11.32
N GLN A 159 16.03 4.64 -12.47
CA GLN A 159 15.14 3.49 -12.58
C GLN A 159 15.78 2.22 -12.02
N THR A 160 17.02 1.92 -12.42
CA THR A 160 17.71 0.69 -12.01
C THR A 160 18.09 0.71 -10.53
N TYR A 161 18.53 1.86 -10.02
CA TYR A 161 19.03 1.94 -8.63
C TYR A 161 17.94 2.19 -7.60
N LEU A 162 16.88 2.94 -7.93
CA LEU A 162 15.83 3.28 -6.97
C LEU A 162 14.55 2.45 -7.18
N GLY A 163 14.27 2.05 -8.41
CA GLY A 163 13.14 1.19 -8.76
C GLY A 163 13.63 -0.21 -9.10
N SER A 164 13.32 -0.63 -10.32
CA SER A 164 13.90 -1.81 -10.97
C SER A 164 13.81 -1.62 -12.49
N ALA A 165 14.71 -2.27 -13.22
CA ALA A 165 14.72 -2.26 -14.68
C ALA A 165 14.51 -3.68 -15.21
N TYR A 166 13.47 -3.86 -16.01
CA TYR A 166 13.33 -5.06 -16.83
C TYR A 166 14.37 -5.02 -17.94
N VAL A 167 15.14 -6.10 -18.06
CA VAL A 167 16.21 -6.22 -19.06
C VAL A 167 15.73 -7.06 -20.24
N ASN A 168 15.33 -8.29 -19.97
CA ASN A 168 14.85 -9.25 -20.96
C ASN A 168 14.20 -10.46 -20.26
N ASP A 169 13.88 -11.48 -21.05
CA ASP A 169 13.38 -12.77 -20.60
C ASP A 169 14.35 -13.91 -20.96
N PHE A 170 14.32 -15.00 -20.19
CA PHE A 170 14.99 -16.25 -20.54
C PHE A 170 14.13 -17.47 -20.18
N ASN A 171 14.38 -18.61 -20.85
CA ASN A 171 13.63 -19.84 -20.62
C ASN A 171 14.42 -20.82 -19.76
N GLN A 172 13.81 -21.29 -18.68
CA GLN A 172 14.38 -22.34 -17.83
C GLN A 172 13.25 -23.17 -17.20
N PHE A 173 13.43 -24.49 -17.15
CA PHE A 173 12.44 -25.43 -16.59
C PHE A 173 11.05 -25.37 -17.24
N GLY A 174 10.99 -25.10 -18.56
CA GLY A 174 9.73 -24.99 -19.29
C GLY A 174 8.91 -23.74 -18.95
N ARG A 175 9.53 -22.73 -18.33
CA ARG A 175 8.93 -21.42 -18.04
C ARG A 175 9.81 -20.29 -18.55
N THR A 176 9.18 -19.18 -18.88
CA THR A 176 9.84 -17.91 -19.19
C THR A 176 9.98 -17.10 -17.91
N TRP A 177 11.19 -16.62 -17.63
CA TRP A 177 11.55 -15.86 -16.45
C TRP A 177 12.03 -14.47 -16.87
N GLN A 178 11.56 -13.45 -16.16
CA GLN A 178 12.03 -12.08 -16.35
C GLN A 178 13.41 -11.89 -15.71
N VAL A 179 14.28 -11.15 -16.38
CA VAL A 179 15.53 -10.63 -15.82
C VAL A 179 15.29 -9.20 -15.39
N ILE A 180 15.35 -8.98 -14.07
CA ILE A 180 15.18 -7.67 -13.45
C ILE A 180 16.51 -7.25 -12.84
N ALA A 181 16.99 -6.06 -13.22
CA ALA A 181 18.13 -5.40 -12.60
C ALA A 181 17.64 -4.41 -11.53
N GLN A 182 18.22 -4.50 -10.34
CA GLN A 182 17.87 -3.63 -9.22
C GLN A 182 19.08 -3.50 -8.29
N ALA A 183 19.31 -2.31 -7.72
CA ALA A 183 20.31 -2.15 -6.67
C ALA A 183 19.88 -2.86 -5.38
N ASP A 184 20.86 -3.42 -4.66
CA ASP A 184 20.64 -4.02 -3.35
C ASP A 184 20.16 -2.96 -2.33
N GLY A 185 19.28 -3.37 -1.42
CA GLY A 185 18.51 -2.48 -0.54
C GLY A 185 19.40 -1.52 0.27
N GLN A 186 20.49 -2.05 0.84
CA GLN A 186 21.44 -1.30 1.66
C GLN A 186 22.09 -0.08 0.97
N PHE A 187 21.96 0.05 -0.35
CA PHE A 187 22.51 1.17 -1.14
C PHE A 187 21.44 2.15 -1.62
N ARG A 188 20.21 2.04 -1.13
CA ARG A 188 19.07 2.91 -1.49
C ARG A 188 18.10 3.12 -0.33
N ASP A 189 18.59 2.99 0.91
CA ASP A 189 17.76 3.09 2.12
C ASP A 189 17.56 4.56 2.55
N SER A 190 18.45 5.46 2.15
CA SER A 190 18.37 6.89 2.52
C SER A 190 18.41 7.83 1.31
N ILE A 191 17.96 9.07 1.52
CA ILE A 191 17.97 10.12 0.50
C ILE A 191 19.42 10.44 0.07
N GLU A 192 20.36 10.39 1.01
CA GLU A 192 21.78 10.62 0.75
C GLU A 192 22.37 9.58 -0.22
N ASP A 193 21.85 8.36 -0.23
CA ASP A 193 22.25 7.30 -1.15
C ASP A 193 21.99 7.70 -2.60
N ILE A 194 20.87 8.39 -2.84
CA ILE A 194 20.46 8.85 -4.17
C ILE A 194 21.51 9.82 -4.73
N GLY A 195 21.97 10.78 -3.92
CA GLY A 195 22.98 11.76 -4.34
C GLY A 195 24.33 11.14 -4.68
N ARG A 196 24.63 9.95 -4.14
CA ARG A 196 25.88 9.21 -4.38
C ARG A 196 25.88 8.39 -5.66
N LEU A 197 24.71 8.17 -6.27
CA LEU A 197 24.61 7.47 -7.54
C LEU A 197 25.40 8.22 -8.63
N ARG A 198 25.95 7.48 -9.58
CA ARG A 198 26.72 8.04 -10.69
C ARG A 198 26.16 7.52 -12.00
N THR A 199 26.11 8.40 -13.00
CA THR A 199 25.73 8.08 -14.38
C THR A 199 26.88 8.44 -15.31
N ARG A 200 26.92 7.81 -16.50
CA ARG A 200 27.99 8.02 -17.47
C ARG A 200 27.67 9.22 -18.36
N ASN A 201 28.67 10.05 -18.67
CA ASN A 201 28.55 11.11 -19.68
C ASN A 201 29.04 10.65 -21.08
N ASP A 202 28.87 11.51 -22.08
CA ASP A 202 29.31 11.33 -23.47
C ASP A 202 30.83 11.16 -23.65
N ARG A 203 31.62 11.59 -22.65
CA ARG A 203 33.07 11.40 -22.58
C ARG A 203 33.48 10.10 -21.88
N GLY A 204 32.51 9.29 -21.45
CA GLY A 204 32.73 8.02 -20.75
C GLY A 204 33.04 8.16 -19.26
N GLU A 205 33.02 9.37 -18.72
CA GLU A 205 33.30 9.67 -17.31
C GLU A 205 32.06 9.40 -16.45
N MET A 206 32.26 8.97 -15.20
CA MET A 206 31.16 8.80 -14.23
C MET A 206 30.94 10.10 -13.47
N VAL A 207 29.72 10.63 -13.56
CA VAL A 207 29.30 11.91 -13.00
C VAL A 207 28.27 11.65 -11.88
N PRO A 208 28.43 12.24 -10.68
CA PRO A 208 27.47 12.08 -9.60
C PRO A 208 26.13 12.73 -9.96
N ILE A 209 25.02 12.02 -9.75
CA ILE A 209 23.70 12.54 -10.11
C ILE A 209 23.26 13.69 -9.21
N GLY A 210 23.75 13.76 -7.97
CA GLY A 210 23.47 14.87 -7.05
C GLY A 210 23.92 16.24 -7.56
N SER A 211 24.77 16.32 -8.60
CA SER A 211 25.12 17.60 -9.25
C SER A 211 23.98 18.16 -10.12
N MET A 212 23.03 17.31 -10.53
CA MET A 212 21.99 17.59 -11.52
C MET A 212 20.60 17.10 -11.11
N VAL A 213 20.46 16.45 -9.95
CA VAL A 213 19.19 15.99 -9.39
C VAL A 213 19.03 16.55 -7.99
N SER A 214 17.88 17.18 -7.75
CA SER A 214 17.44 17.65 -6.44
C SER A 214 16.33 16.74 -5.94
N ILE A 215 16.44 16.22 -4.73
CA ILE A 215 15.37 15.44 -4.10
C ILE A 215 14.55 16.35 -3.19
N ARG A 216 13.22 16.28 -3.30
CA ARG A 216 12.28 17.01 -2.45
C ARG A 216 11.28 16.07 -1.83
N GLU A 217 10.97 16.28 -0.56
CA GLU A 217 9.85 15.61 0.08
C GLU A 217 8.53 16.20 -0.42
N THR A 218 7.59 15.32 -0.75
CA THR A 218 6.24 15.67 -1.17
C THR A 218 5.24 14.69 -0.55
N TYR A 219 3.97 14.91 -0.79
CA TYR A 219 2.90 14.03 -0.31
C TYR A 219 1.91 13.76 -1.44
N GLY A 220 1.49 12.51 -1.58
CA GLY A 220 0.56 12.09 -2.62
C GLY A 220 -0.32 10.93 -2.19
N PRO A 221 -1.31 10.56 -3.02
CA PRO A 221 -2.17 9.41 -2.74
C PRO A 221 -1.45 8.08 -3.00
N ASP A 222 -1.77 7.06 -2.21
CA ASP A 222 -1.39 5.67 -2.50
C ASP A 222 -2.43 4.65 -1.98
N PRO A 223 -3.07 3.84 -2.83
CA PRO A 223 -3.14 3.97 -4.29
C PRO A 223 -4.18 5.02 -4.71
N VAL A 224 -4.21 5.35 -6.00
CA VAL A 224 -5.33 6.08 -6.60
C VAL A 224 -6.33 5.07 -7.18
N LEU A 225 -7.52 5.00 -6.59
CA LEU A 225 -8.63 4.24 -7.15
C LEU A 225 -9.51 5.11 -8.04
N ARG A 226 -10.22 4.44 -8.96
CA ARG A 226 -11.27 5.07 -9.76
C ARG A 226 -12.52 4.21 -9.74
N PHE A 227 -13.68 4.85 -9.61
CA PHE A 227 -14.99 4.23 -9.74
C PHE A 227 -15.82 5.00 -10.76
N ASN A 228 -16.48 4.29 -11.69
CA ASN A 228 -17.19 4.87 -12.83
C ASN A 228 -16.38 5.92 -13.63
N GLY A 229 -15.06 5.78 -13.67
CA GLY A 229 -14.17 6.70 -14.37
C GLY A 229 -13.75 7.94 -13.58
N TYR A 230 -14.17 8.12 -12.33
CA TYR A 230 -13.78 9.24 -11.46
C TYR A 230 -12.81 8.79 -10.36
N PRO A 231 -11.88 9.65 -9.89
CA PRO A 231 -11.15 9.39 -8.65
C PRO A 231 -12.12 9.11 -7.49
N ALA A 232 -11.85 8.06 -6.71
CA ALA A 232 -12.74 7.59 -5.65
C ALA A 232 -11.99 6.95 -4.48
#